data_AF-A0AAU6XWK3-F1
#
_entry.id   AF-A0AAU6XWK3-F1
#
_cell.length_a   1.000
_cell.length_b   1.000
_cell.length_c   1.000
_cell.angle_alpha   90.00
_cell.angle_beta   90.00
_cell.angle_gamma   90.00
#
_symmetry.space_group_name_H-M   'P 1'
#
loop_
_entity.id
_entity.type
_entity.pdbx_description
1 polymer ?
#
loop_
_entity_poly.entity_id
_entity_poly.type
_entity_poly.pdbx_seq_one_letter_code
_entity_poly.pdbx_strand_id
1 'polypeptide(L)'
;MAKGYIILKHQIFGEITDEEVLAFLPQDAGIPVYKIFDIKREIISMDRVHLLDNVEFRIYQKNLIDNEIKPYITANADHKVLYFGKATIPLALHLGYCFGSWNDVDVYLFHREQMTWNWRNDDEKPQLPAISHFVSETFKAPIDVVYKVETTYLTQDSDMQEVVDGASKIISLTLEQPGKDVFRSQEQLKAFAHQFSQGLDSVANYLPDTDKIHLFPTVPVGLAFLMGTKINPLLSKPIVTYQFNANSTPKNEQVLILQETPQSETNITEEDVKLINEIKAEFKAELENKIAPFAQSKAQEKERQTEKFSWVRQLLPAGDYSEIEKGFWKAMPDLADTIIKTSTLSLDVDKADDGFHISESDVWQVNDRFIFNIMNRLERDKSKILRALRLFVFHEGLHIHQNLTNATANNIGRFPRVLEEADYVADVWAMLHEFAYSQAHYNQDAKNEKEFFRQLIDVATKTMWAFDDLDPNKDEMQVRRVNRYLIWYWNYIQIEDRSCTTLPQIVNILANKPIIEIRGVDIRAQAQRTIFRLTGYKSEELEIGYFQLDGRILRASNAGGFQLTELVKGYRERDGEKISKQLKALYQLNR
;
A
#
# COMPACT_ATOMS: atom_id res chain seq x y z
N MET A 1 -40.74 21.98 -13.13
CA MET A 1 -40.97 20.53 -13.09
C MET A 1 -39.86 19.86 -13.88
N ALA A 2 -39.30 18.75 -13.37
CA ALA A 2 -38.25 18.01 -14.07
C ALA A 2 -38.82 17.37 -15.34
N LYS A 3 -38.00 17.24 -16.39
CA LYS A 3 -38.42 16.58 -17.65
C LYS A 3 -38.24 15.06 -17.63
N GLY A 4 -37.48 14.54 -16.68
CA GLY A 4 -37.27 13.11 -16.44
C GLY A 4 -36.36 12.86 -15.24
N TYR A 5 -36.19 11.59 -14.87
CA TYR A 5 -35.32 11.16 -13.78
C TYR A 5 -34.04 10.46 -14.30
N ILE A 6 -32.90 10.80 -13.71
CA ILE A 6 -31.63 10.07 -13.83
C ILE A 6 -31.36 9.42 -12.48
N ILE A 7 -31.22 8.10 -12.46
CA ILE A 7 -31.10 7.32 -11.22
C ILE A 7 -29.67 6.78 -11.10
N LEU A 8 -29.06 6.97 -9.93
CA LEU A 8 -27.76 6.42 -9.55
C LEU A 8 -27.98 5.34 -8.49
N LYS A 9 -27.70 4.07 -8.83
CA LYS A 9 -27.78 2.93 -7.90
C LYS A 9 -26.39 2.49 -7.48
N HIS A 10 -25.99 2.86 -6.26
CA HIS A 10 -24.70 2.53 -5.68
C HIS A 10 -24.75 1.25 -4.86
N GLN A 11 -24.16 0.17 -5.40
CA GLN A 11 -24.38 -1.20 -4.97
C GLN A 11 -23.06 -1.86 -4.58
N ILE A 12 -22.88 -2.15 -3.29
CA ILE A 12 -21.72 -2.89 -2.75
C ILE A 12 -22.18 -3.98 -1.80
N PHE A 13 -23.08 -3.70 -0.87
CA PHE A 13 -23.58 -4.68 0.11
C PHE A 13 -24.77 -5.49 -0.37
N GLY A 14 -25.31 -5.15 -1.55
CA GLY A 14 -26.47 -5.85 -2.11
C GLY A 14 -27.00 -5.15 -3.35
N GLU A 15 -27.78 -5.90 -4.11
CA GLU A 15 -28.43 -5.39 -5.31
C GLU A 15 -29.55 -4.42 -4.96
N ILE A 16 -29.72 -3.41 -5.81
CA ILE A 16 -30.85 -2.50 -5.84
C ILE A 16 -31.50 -2.71 -7.21
N THR A 17 -32.69 -3.30 -7.24
CA THR A 17 -33.33 -3.62 -8.52
C THR A 17 -34.00 -2.40 -9.13
N ASP A 18 -34.27 -2.44 -10.43
CA ASP A 18 -34.99 -1.35 -11.10
C ASP A 18 -36.43 -1.27 -10.59
N GLU A 19 -37.09 -2.42 -10.36
CA GLU A 19 -38.44 -2.46 -9.80
C GLU A 19 -38.50 -1.82 -8.41
N GLU A 20 -37.49 -2.10 -7.57
CA GLU A 20 -37.37 -1.49 -6.25
C GLU A 20 -37.35 0.03 -6.37
N VAL A 21 -36.50 0.60 -7.24
CA VAL A 21 -36.39 2.07 -7.34
C VAL A 21 -37.62 2.69 -8.00
N LEU A 22 -38.13 2.09 -9.08
CA LEU A 22 -39.27 2.60 -9.84
C LEU A 22 -40.54 2.68 -8.98
N ALA A 23 -40.72 1.75 -8.05
CA ALA A 23 -41.87 1.74 -7.14
C ALA A 23 -41.92 2.95 -6.19
N PHE A 24 -40.80 3.63 -5.97
CA PHE A 24 -40.67 4.73 -5.01
C PHE A 24 -40.40 6.09 -5.64
N LEU A 25 -40.47 6.19 -6.96
CA LEU A 25 -40.42 7.48 -7.64
C LEU A 25 -41.64 8.34 -7.25
N PRO A 26 -41.48 9.67 -7.19
CA PRO A 26 -42.61 10.57 -6.98
C PRO A 26 -43.71 10.25 -8.00
N GLN A 27 -44.95 10.08 -7.54
CA GLN A 27 -46.11 9.78 -8.39
C GLN A 27 -46.59 11.01 -9.20
N ASP A 28 -45.64 11.80 -9.70
CA ASP A 28 -45.92 12.85 -10.68
C ASP A 28 -46.24 12.15 -12.00
N ALA A 29 -47.53 11.95 -12.23
CA ALA A 29 -48.09 11.24 -13.38
C ALA A 29 -47.65 11.88 -14.70
N GLY A 30 -46.49 11.47 -15.22
CA GLY A 30 -45.98 11.91 -16.52
C GLY A 30 -44.47 12.12 -16.63
N ILE A 31 -43.67 12.04 -15.54
CA ILE A 31 -42.22 12.23 -15.62
C ILE A 31 -41.52 10.86 -15.87
N PRO A 32 -40.89 10.63 -17.03
CA PRO A 32 -40.26 9.35 -17.35
C PRO A 32 -38.91 9.16 -16.64
N VAL A 33 -38.51 7.90 -16.43
CA VAL A 33 -37.10 7.57 -16.15
C VAL A 33 -36.33 7.59 -17.44
N TYR A 34 -35.28 8.40 -17.51
CA TYR A 34 -34.49 8.61 -18.71
C TYR A 34 -33.24 7.72 -18.72
N LYS A 35 -32.59 7.56 -17.56
CA LYS A 35 -31.39 6.72 -17.42
C LYS A 35 -31.23 6.19 -16.01
N ILE A 36 -30.78 4.95 -15.90
CA ILE A 36 -30.30 4.32 -14.67
C ILE A 36 -28.82 4.02 -14.84
N PHE A 37 -28.02 4.40 -13.84
CA PHE A 37 -26.60 4.06 -13.73
C PHE A 37 -26.41 3.07 -12.58
N ASP A 38 -25.96 1.86 -12.92
CA ASP A 38 -25.51 0.87 -11.95
C ASP A 38 -24.05 1.15 -11.57
N ILE A 39 -23.85 1.75 -10.39
CA ILE A 39 -22.52 1.95 -9.80
C ILE A 39 -22.21 0.70 -8.98
N LYS A 40 -21.74 -0.33 -9.68
CA LYS A 40 -21.57 -1.70 -9.19
C LYS A 40 -20.31 -2.32 -9.80
N ARG A 41 -19.24 -2.41 -9.00
CA ARG A 41 -18.00 -3.12 -9.37
C ARG A 41 -18.05 -4.58 -8.92
N GLU A 42 -18.29 -4.79 -7.63
CA GLU A 42 -18.55 -6.10 -7.03
C GLU A 42 -19.57 -5.96 -5.89
N ILE A 43 -20.22 -7.07 -5.55
CA ILE A 43 -21.11 -7.15 -4.40
C ILE A 43 -20.46 -8.06 -3.38
N ILE A 44 -20.33 -7.55 -2.16
CA ILE A 44 -19.70 -8.24 -1.04
C ILE A 44 -20.64 -8.31 0.15
N SER A 45 -20.58 -9.41 0.89
CA SER A 45 -21.30 -9.54 2.14
C SER A 45 -20.67 -8.66 3.23
N MET A 46 -21.48 -8.21 4.17
CA MET A 46 -21.05 -7.23 5.18
C MET A 46 -19.92 -7.77 6.10
N ASP A 47 -19.87 -9.08 6.32
CA ASP A 47 -18.81 -9.78 7.06
C ASP A 47 -17.47 -9.81 6.32
N ARG A 48 -17.47 -9.64 4.99
CA ARG A 48 -16.28 -9.66 4.13
C ARG A 48 -15.81 -8.28 3.70
N VAL A 49 -16.39 -7.20 4.25
CA VAL A 49 -16.06 -5.81 3.87
C VAL A 49 -14.57 -5.46 4.00
N HIS A 50 -13.82 -6.16 4.85
CA HIS A 50 -12.38 -6.00 5.03
C HIS A 50 -11.55 -6.51 3.84
N LEU A 51 -12.13 -7.33 2.96
CA LEU A 51 -11.52 -7.82 1.72
C LEU A 51 -11.75 -6.86 0.54
N LEU A 52 -12.48 -5.76 0.76
CA LEU A 52 -12.83 -4.81 -0.29
C LEU A 52 -11.59 -4.01 -0.72
N ASP A 53 -11.24 -4.06 -2.00
CA ASP A 53 -10.19 -3.20 -2.54
C ASP A 53 -10.72 -1.77 -2.73
N ASN A 54 -10.60 -0.98 -1.66
CA ASN A 54 -11.10 0.39 -1.62
C ASN A 54 -10.38 1.31 -2.63
N VAL A 55 -9.12 1.02 -2.99
CA VAL A 55 -8.34 1.83 -3.94
C VAL A 55 -8.90 1.63 -5.34
N GLU A 56 -9.10 0.38 -5.73
CA GLU A 56 -9.72 -0.01 -6.98
C GLU A 56 -11.16 0.54 -7.11
N PHE A 57 -11.95 0.47 -6.04
CA PHE A 57 -13.29 1.06 -6.01
C PHE A 57 -13.28 2.58 -6.20
N ARG A 58 -12.34 3.28 -5.57
CA ARG A 58 -12.17 4.73 -5.75
C ARG A 58 -11.85 5.08 -7.19
N ILE A 59 -10.92 4.37 -7.82
CA ILE A 59 -10.55 4.59 -9.23
C ILE A 59 -11.77 4.37 -10.13
N TYR A 60 -12.50 3.26 -9.91
CA TYR A 60 -13.72 2.95 -10.63
C TYR A 60 -14.79 4.06 -10.49
N GLN A 61 -15.11 4.47 -9.27
CA GLN A 61 -16.11 5.52 -9.00
C GLN A 61 -15.73 6.84 -9.66
N LYS A 62 -14.45 7.24 -9.57
CA LYS A 62 -13.97 8.48 -10.19
C LYS A 62 -14.11 8.43 -11.71
N ASN A 63 -13.64 7.35 -12.33
CA ASN A 63 -13.72 7.19 -13.79
C ASN A 63 -15.17 7.17 -14.28
N LEU A 64 -16.06 6.47 -13.57
CA LEU A 64 -17.48 6.41 -13.91
C LEU A 64 -18.14 7.80 -13.82
N ILE A 65 -17.81 8.56 -12.77
CA ILE A 65 -18.32 9.93 -12.61
C ILE A 65 -17.80 10.83 -13.72
N ASP A 66 -16.49 10.87 -13.93
CA ASP A 66 -15.86 11.83 -14.85
C ASP A 66 -16.16 11.54 -16.32
N ASN A 67 -16.22 10.26 -16.70
CA ASN A 67 -16.32 9.86 -18.12
C ASN A 67 -17.75 9.54 -18.58
N GLU A 68 -18.64 9.15 -17.67
CA GLU A 68 -19.99 8.70 -18.04
C GLU A 68 -21.10 9.53 -17.39
N ILE A 69 -21.16 9.55 -16.04
CA ILE A 69 -22.30 10.13 -15.32
C ILE A 69 -22.33 11.65 -15.48
N LYS A 70 -21.20 12.34 -15.24
CA LYS A 70 -21.13 13.81 -15.31
C LYS A 70 -21.40 14.35 -16.71
N PRO A 71 -20.79 13.81 -17.79
CA PRO A 71 -21.13 14.21 -19.16
C PRO A 71 -22.62 13.99 -19.46
N TYR A 72 -23.19 12.86 -19.03
CA TYR A 72 -24.59 12.53 -19.29
C TYR A 72 -25.56 13.49 -18.60
N ILE A 73 -25.36 13.76 -17.30
CA ILE A 73 -26.20 14.71 -16.55
C ILE A 73 -26.05 16.12 -17.12
N THR A 74 -24.84 16.53 -17.52
CA THR A 74 -24.60 17.85 -18.11
C THR A 74 -25.36 18.02 -19.43
N ALA A 75 -25.41 16.97 -20.26
CA ALA A 75 -26.19 16.97 -21.50
C ALA A 75 -27.71 16.97 -21.27
N ASN A 76 -28.16 16.56 -20.08
CA ASN A 76 -29.58 16.40 -19.70
C ASN A 76 -29.93 17.23 -18.45
N ALA A 77 -29.46 18.49 -18.39
CA ALA A 77 -29.49 19.32 -17.20
C ALA A 77 -30.90 19.68 -16.67
N ASP A 78 -31.95 19.43 -17.44
CA ASP A 78 -33.37 19.60 -17.07
C ASP A 78 -34.01 18.35 -16.42
N HIS A 79 -33.22 17.29 -16.25
CA HIS A 79 -33.60 16.07 -15.56
C HIS A 79 -33.15 16.10 -14.09
N LYS A 80 -33.92 15.47 -13.21
CA LYS A 80 -33.61 15.39 -11.78
C LYS A 80 -32.77 14.14 -11.49
N VAL A 81 -31.70 14.30 -10.72
CA VAL A 81 -30.81 13.20 -10.32
C VAL A 81 -31.28 12.62 -9.00
N LEU A 82 -31.45 11.30 -8.94
CA LEU A 82 -31.85 10.56 -7.75
C LEU A 82 -30.76 9.55 -7.39
N TYR A 83 -30.41 9.43 -6.11
CA TYR A 83 -29.40 8.51 -5.61
C TYR A 83 -29.97 7.50 -4.62
N PHE A 84 -29.62 6.23 -4.82
CA PHE A 84 -29.97 5.09 -3.98
C PHE A 84 -28.68 4.32 -3.66
N GLY A 85 -28.43 4.01 -2.38
CA GLY A 85 -27.16 3.42 -1.95
C GLY A 85 -27.27 2.28 -0.95
N LYS A 86 -26.64 1.15 -1.26
CA LYS A 86 -26.30 0.04 -0.35
C LYS A 86 -24.78 -0.14 -0.38
N ALA A 87 -24.04 0.79 0.20
CA ALA A 87 -22.57 0.89 0.11
C ALA A 87 -21.87 1.10 1.47
N THR A 88 -20.55 0.95 1.51
CA THR A 88 -19.74 1.36 2.67
C THR A 88 -19.82 2.88 2.85
N ILE A 89 -19.68 3.35 4.09
CA ILE A 89 -19.70 4.80 4.36
C ILE A 89 -18.53 5.52 3.68
N PRO A 90 -17.28 5.01 3.73
CA PRO A 90 -16.16 5.61 3.00
C PRO A 90 -16.39 5.72 1.49
N LEU A 91 -16.92 4.69 0.84
CA LEU A 91 -17.13 4.71 -0.61
C LEU A 91 -18.35 5.52 -1.03
N ALA A 92 -19.39 5.62 -0.20
CA ALA A 92 -20.49 6.54 -0.44
C ALA A 92 -20.02 8.00 -0.35
N LEU A 93 -19.22 8.31 0.67
CA LEU A 93 -18.59 9.62 0.83
C LEU A 93 -17.66 9.94 -0.34
N HIS A 94 -16.82 9.00 -0.77
CA HIS A 94 -15.92 9.17 -1.91
C HIS A 94 -16.66 9.38 -3.24
N LEU A 95 -17.72 8.62 -3.51
CA LEU A 95 -18.56 8.84 -4.68
C LEU A 95 -19.21 10.24 -4.65
N GLY A 96 -19.70 10.66 -3.49
CA GLY A 96 -20.24 12.01 -3.29
C GLY A 96 -19.19 13.10 -3.52
N TYR A 97 -17.96 12.88 -3.06
CA TYR A 97 -16.83 13.77 -3.32
C TYR A 97 -16.49 13.87 -4.81
N CYS A 98 -16.46 12.74 -5.53
CA CYS A 98 -16.29 12.74 -6.99
C CYS A 98 -17.45 13.46 -7.70
N PHE A 99 -18.67 13.27 -7.22
CA PHE A 99 -19.85 13.94 -7.73
C PHE A 99 -19.78 15.45 -7.46
N GLY A 100 -19.30 15.91 -6.31
CA GLY A 100 -19.16 17.33 -5.99
C GLY A 100 -20.50 18.09 -5.94
N SER A 101 -20.45 19.42 -5.99
CA SER A 101 -21.62 20.29 -5.80
C SER A 101 -22.14 20.95 -7.10
N TRP A 102 -21.83 20.40 -8.27
CA TRP A 102 -22.18 21.03 -9.57
C TRP A 102 -23.61 20.71 -10.05
N ASN A 103 -24.31 19.78 -9.41
CA ASN A 103 -25.72 19.47 -9.67
C ASN A 103 -26.47 19.18 -8.36
N ASP A 104 -27.78 19.39 -8.35
CA ASP A 104 -28.63 18.99 -7.23
C ASP A 104 -29.00 17.51 -7.34
N VAL A 105 -29.07 16.83 -6.21
CA VAL A 105 -29.34 15.38 -6.15
C VAL A 105 -30.26 15.11 -4.97
N ASP A 106 -31.33 14.36 -5.25
CA ASP A 106 -32.20 13.84 -4.20
C ASP A 106 -31.75 12.44 -3.82
N VAL A 107 -31.61 12.22 -2.52
CA VAL A 107 -30.99 11.02 -1.97
C VAL A 107 -32.01 10.26 -1.18
N TYR A 108 -32.33 9.03 -1.56
CA TYR A 108 -33.27 8.19 -0.83
C TYR A 108 -32.52 7.32 0.18
N LEU A 109 -33.09 7.16 1.38
CA LEU A 109 -32.53 6.31 2.43
C LEU A 109 -33.28 4.99 2.49
N PHE A 110 -32.53 3.90 2.66
CA PHE A 110 -33.13 2.60 2.94
C PHE A 110 -33.45 2.47 4.41
N HIS A 111 -34.73 2.56 4.76
CA HIS A 111 -35.24 2.41 6.11
C HIS A 111 -35.28 0.94 6.51
N ARG A 112 -34.36 0.54 7.40
CA ARG A 112 -34.11 -0.88 7.70
C ARG A 112 -35.22 -1.55 8.50
N GLU A 113 -35.94 -0.80 9.32
CA GLU A 113 -37.06 -1.35 10.11
C GLU A 113 -38.25 -1.72 9.23
N GLN A 114 -38.47 -0.95 8.16
CA GLN A 114 -39.62 -1.10 7.26
C GLN A 114 -39.25 -1.72 5.91
N MET A 115 -37.94 -1.93 5.67
CA MET A 115 -37.39 -2.42 4.41
C MET A 115 -37.89 -1.61 3.20
N THR A 116 -37.90 -0.28 3.32
CA THR A 116 -38.48 0.64 2.32
C THR A 116 -37.60 1.86 2.06
N TRP A 117 -37.77 2.50 0.92
CA TRP A 117 -37.13 3.77 0.57
C TRP A 117 -38.05 4.98 0.78
N ASN A 118 -39.28 4.77 1.25
CA ASN A 118 -40.29 5.81 1.38
C ASN A 118 -39.96 6.82 2.48
N TRP A 119 -40.06 8.10 2.13
CA TRP A 119 -40.17 9.18 3.09
C TRP A 119 -41.46 9.04 3.89
N ARG A 120 -41.37 9.23 5.21
CA ARG A 120 -42.57 9.46 6.01
C ARG A 120 -42.92 10.93 5.87
N ASN A 121 -43.89 11.23 5.01
CA ASN A 121 -44.40 12.59 4.82
C ASN A 121 -45.24 13.00 6.04
N ASP A 122 -44.57 13.17 7.18
CA ASP A 122 -45.15 13.81 8.35
C ASP A 122 -44.80 15.32 8.26
N ASP A 123 -45.73 16.20 8.65
CA ASP A 123 -45.57 17.68 8.67
C ASP A 123 -44.51 18.12 9.71
N GLU A 124 -43.25 17.71 9.50
CA GLU A 124 -42.15 17.96 10.43
C GLU A 124 -41.28 19.15 10.03
N LYS A 125 -40.57 19.68 11.02
CA LYS A 125 -39.66 20.81 10.85
C LYS A 125 -38.59 20.48 9.78
N PRO A 126 -38.18 21.47 8.97
CA PRO A 126 -37.20 21.29 7.89
C PRO A 126 -35.79 20.92 8.38
N GLN A 127 -35.52 21.00 9.69
CA GLN A 127 -34.24 20.65 10.30
C GLN A 127 -34.46 19.84 11.58
N LEU A 128 -33.60 18.85 11.79
CA LEU A 128 -33.50 18.14 13.06
C LEU A 128 -32.55 18.90 14.01
N PRO A 129 -32.84 18.97 15.32
CA PRO A 129 -31.93 19.55 16.30
C PRO A 129 -30.59 18.80 16.33
N ALA A 130 -29.49 19.55 16.23
CA ALA A 130 -28.14 19.03 16.26
C ALA A 130 -27.25 19.94 17.11
N ILE A 131 -26.32 19.31 17.84
CA ILE A 131 -25.29 19.97 18.64
C ILE A 131 -24.00 19.96 17.83
N SER A 132 -23.40 21.14 17.66
CA SER A 132 -22.11 21.29 16.99
C SER A 132 -21.04 21.85 17.93
N HIS A 133 -19.86 21.27 17.85
CA HIS A 133 -18.65 21.77 18.52
C HIS A 133 -17.60 22.02 17.44
N PHE A 134 -17.71 23.18 16.78
CA PHE A 134 -16.79 23.61 15.73
C PHE A 134 -15.68 24.51 16.25
N VAL A 135 -14.65 24.73 15.44
CA VAL A 135 -13.55 25.61 15.81
C VAL A 135 -14.01 27.06 15.76
N SER A 136 -13.76 27.80 16.84
CA SER A 136 -14.06 29.24 16.92
C SER A 136 -12.83 30.10 17.18
N GLU A 137 -11.65 29.49 17.38
CA GLU A 137 -10.41 30.18 17.72
C GLU A 137 -9.29 29.77 16.77
N THR A 138 -8.50 30.75 16.30
CA THR A 138 -7.38 30.49 15.42
C THR A 138 -6.23 29.82 16.17
N PHE A 139 -5.73 28.71 15.62
CA PHE A 139 -4.55 28.02 16.14
C PHE A 139 -3.62 27.63 14.98
N LYS A 140 -2.33 27.94 15.12
CA LYS A 140 -1.31 27.76 14.08
C LYS A 140 -0.23 26.82 14.56
N ALA A 141 -0.44 25.54 14.29
CA ALA A 141 0.55 24.48 14.41
C ALA A 141 0.09 23.30 13.54
N PRO A 142 1.02 22.48 13.03
CA PRO A 142 0.66 21.26 12.33
C PRO A 142 -0.06 20.31 13.29
N ILE A 143 -1.35 20.10 13.05
CA ILE A 143 -2.19 19.22 13.85
C ILE A 143 -3.11 18.39 12.96
N ASP A 144 -3.47 17.22 13.46
CA ASP A 144 -4.59 16.45 12.95
C ASP A 144 -5.87 16.82 13.70
N VAL A 145 -6.98 16.87 12.97
CA VAL A 145 -8.31 17.17 13.49
C VAL A 145 -9.18 15.93 13.37
N VAL A 146 -9.84 15.53 14.46
CA VAL A 146 -10.88 14.51 14.42
C VAL A 146 -12.22 15.20 14.22
N TYR A 147 -12.99 14.78 13.21
CA TYR A 147 -14.35 15.24 12.97
C TYR A 147 -15.34 14.10 13.18
N LYS A 148 -16.10 14.19 14.27
CA LYS A 148 -17.19 13.26 14.60
C LYS A 148 -18.48 13.71 13.95
N VAL A 149 -19.15 12.82 13.21
CA VAL A 149 -20.49 13.13 12.65
C VAL A 149 -21.44 12.02 13.04
N GLU A 150 -22.38 12.32 13.93
CA GLU A 150 -23.12 11.30 14.67
C GLU A 150 -24.63 11.46 14.49
N THR A 151 -25.23 10.56 13.71
CA THR A 151 -26.69 10.58 13.45
C THR A 151 -27.39 9.29 13.81
N THR A 152 -26.67 8.16 13.79
CA THR A 152 -27.25 6.83 14.02
C THR A 152 -26.89 6.26 15.39
N TYR A 153 -25.68 6.50 15.88
CA TYR A 153 -25.22 6.12 17.21
C TYR A 153 -24.06 7.01 17.66
N LEU A 154 -23.85 7.11 18.96
CA LEU A 154 -22.74 7.86 19.55
C LEU A 154 -21.47 7.01 19.58
N THR A 155 -20.33 7.66 19.42
CA THR A 155 -18.99 7.08 19.44
C THR A 155 -18.20 7.59 20.63
N GLN A 156 -17.37 6.72 21.22
CA GLN A 156 -16.50 7.10 22.31
C GLN A 156 -15.19 7.66 21.77
N ASP A 157 -14.67 8.70 22.40
CA ASP A 157 -13.41 9.33 21.99
C ASP A 157 -12.23 8.34 22.09
N SER A 158 -12.30 7.37 23.01
CA SER A 158 -11.31 6.29 23.14
C SER A 158 -11.21 5.43 21.88
N ASP A 159 -12.33 5.12 21.20
CA ASP A 159 -12.31 4.32 19.96
C ASP A 159 -11.58 5.06 18.81
N MET A 160 -11.44 6.39 18.89
CA MET A 160 -10.74 7.23 17.91
C MET A 160 -9.28 7.44 18.31
N GLN A 161 -9.00 7.56 19.61
CA GLN A 161 -7.63 7.65 20.13
C GLN A 161 -6.82 6.36 19.87
N GLU A 162 -7.48 5.21 19.71
CA GLU A 162 -6.82 3.96 19.29
C GLU A 162 -6.22 4.03 17.87
N VAL A 163 -6.71 4.93 17.02
CA VAL A 163 -6.38 4.98 15.57
C VAL A 163 -5.85 6.32 15.11
N VAL A 164 -6.00 7.38 15.92
CA VAL A 164 -5.47 8.72 15.66
C VAL A 164 -4.60 9.14 16.85
N ASP A 165 -3.29 8.92 16.72
CA ASP A 165 -2.31 9.40 17.68
C ASP A 165 -2.11 10.92 17.53
N GLY A 166 -2.35 11.67 18.61
CA GLY A 166 -2.02 13.10 18.66
C GLY A 166 -3.05 14.06 18.05
N ALA A 167 -4.31 13.62 17.85
CA ALA A 167 -5.41 14.53 17.49
C ALA A 167 -5.50 15.67 18.51
N SER A 168 -5.08 16.86 18.11
CA SER A 168 -4.97 18.00 19.03
C SER A 168 -6.31 18.73 19.19
N LYS A 169 -7.26 18.46 18.29
CA LYS A 169 -8.61 19.03 18.28
C LYS A 169 -9.62 17.99 17.81
N ILE A 170 -10.71 17.87 18.56
CA ILE A 170 -11.90 17.11 18.18
C ILE A 170 -13.01 18.13 17.92
N ILE A 171 -13.61 18.07 16.74
CA ILE A 171 -14.86 18.76 16.42
C ILE A 171 -15.98 17.75 16.22
N SER A 172 -17.22 18.16 16.46
CA SER A 172 -18.36 17.26 16.33
C SER A 172 -19.59 17.93 15.74
N LEU A 173 -20.41 17.12 15.08
CA LEU A 173 -21.77 17.42 14.67
C LEU A 173 -22.63 16.20 15.02
N THR A 174 -23.48 16.34 16.03
CA THR A 174 -24.22 15.22 16.63
C THR A 174 -25.70 15.57 16.68
N LEU A 175 -26.58 14.68 16.19
CA LEU A 175 -28.02 14.84 16.42
C LEU A 175 -28.33 14.77 17.92
N GLU A 176 -29.25 15.61 18.41
CA GLU A 176 -29.65 15.55 19.83
C GLU A 176 -30.23 14.17 20.21
N GLN A 177 -30.86 13.49 19.25
CA GLN A 177 -31.41 12.14 19.40
C GLN A 177 -30.97 11.26 18.22
N PRO A 178 -29.78 10.61 18.28
CA PRO A 178 -29.32 9.72 17.23
C PRO A 178 -30.21 8.47 17.08
N GLY A 179 -30.39 7.99 15.85
CA GLY A 179 -31.13 6.76 15.56
C GLY A 179 -31.06 6.35 14.08
N LYS A 180 -31.35 5.08 13.79
CA LYS A 180 -31.12 4.49 12.45
C LYS A 180 -32.02 5.04 11.34
N ASP A 181 -33.19 5.56 11.69
CA ASP A 181 -34.22 6.02 10.74
C ASP A 181 -34.78 7.40 11.15
N VAL A 182 -33.92 8.32 11.60
CA VAL A 182 -34.31 9.65 12.12
C VAL A 182 -34.66 10.66 11.03
N PHE A 183 -34.03 10.57 9.86
CA PHE A 183 -34.30 11.48 8.74
C PHE A 183 -35.60 11.08 8.04
N ARG A 184 -36.51 12.05 7.86
CA ARG A 184 -37.85 11.86 7.28
C ARG A 184 -38.07 12.64 5.98
N SER A 185 -37.17 13.54 5.59
CA SER A 185 -37.26 14.27 4.32
C SER A 185 -35.91 14.61 3.68
N GLN A 186 -35.95 15.00 2.40
CA GLN A 186 -34.79 15.50 1.65
C GLN A 186 -34.23 16.78 2.28
N GLU A 187 -35.10 17.67 2.75
CA GLU A 187 -34.73 18.95 3.35
C GLU A 187 -33.91 18.74 4.62
N GLN A 188 -34.31 17.80 5.48
CA GLN A 188 -33.58 17.47 6.70
C GLN A 188 -32.17 16.94 6.39
N LEU A 189 -32.04 16.06 5.39
CA LEU A 189 -30.76 15.54 4.94
C LEU A 189 -29.84 16.63 4.36
N LYS A 190 -30.37 17.44 3.44
CA LYS A 190 -29.62 18.53 2.81
C LYS A 190 -29.19 19.57 3.85
N ALA A 191 -30.05 19.87 4.82
CA ALA A 191 -29.73 20.77 5.93
C ALA A 191 -28.62 20.21 6.84
N PHE A 192 -28.67 18.92 7.19
CA PHE A 192 -27.62 18.31 8.01
C PHE A 192 -26.28 18.22 7.27
N ALA A 193 -26.30 17.85 5.98
CA ALA A 193 -25.10 17.86 5.14
C ALA A 193 -24.49 19.27 5.00
N HIS A 194 -25.32 20.32 5.02
CA HIS A 194 -24.82 21.70 5.06
C HIS A 194 -24.16 22.05 6.40
N GLN A 195 -24.72 21.62 7.55
CA GLN A 195 -24.04 21.78 8.84
C GLN A 195 -22.71 21.02 8.89
N PHE A 196 -22.62 19.86 8.23
CA PHE A 196 -21.37 19.13 8.09
C PHE A 196 -20.29 19.99 7.41
N SER A 197 -20.63 20.67 6.31
CA SER A 197 -19.69 21.53 5.59
C SER A 197 -19.21 22.71 6.43
N GLN A 198 -20.08 23.27 7.28
CA GLN A 198 -19.70 24.35 8.19
C GLN A 198 -18.59 23.92 9.18
N GLY A 199 -18.59 22.65 9.60
CA GLY A 199 -17.49 22.11 10.40
C GLY A 199 -16.17 22.05 9.63
N LEU A 200 -16.19 21.64 8.35
CA LEU A 200 -15.01 21.69 7.48
C LEU A 200 -14.53 23.14 7.26
N ASP A 201 -15.47 24.06 7.02
CA ASP A 201 -15.17 25.48 6.87
C ASP A 201 -14.54 26.05 8.14
N SER A 202 -14.98 25.61 9.33
CA SER A 202 -14.36 26.02 10.60
C SER A 202 -12.90 25.59 10.69
N VAL A 203 -12.56 24.36 10.27
CA VAL A 203 -11.18 23.89 10.24
C VAL A 203 -10.35 24.70 9.24
N ALA A 204 -10.88 24.91 8.03
CA ALA A 204 -10.18 25.68 7.00
C ALA A 204 -9.90 27.13 7.41
N ASN A 205 -10.85 27.78 8.09
CA ASN A 205 -10.74 29.19 8.50
C ASN A 205 -9.87 29.39 9.76
N TYR A 206 -9.94 28.48 10.73
CA TYR A 206 -9.32 28.69 12.04
C TYR A 206 -8.06 27.83 12.27
N LEU A 207 -7.88 26.73 11.53
CA LEU A 207 -6.74 25.82 11.68
C LEU A 207 -6.00 25.65 10.33
N PRO A 208 -5.35 26.71 9.81
CA PRO A 208 -4.79 26.73 8.45
C PRO A 208 -3.65 25.72 8.24
N ASP A 209 -2.97 25.30 9.32
CA ASP A 209 -1.85 24.35 9.28
C ASP A 209 -2.29 22.90 9.55
N THR A 210 -3.61 22.63 9.57
CA THR A 210 -4.13 21.25 9.70
C THR A 210 -3.57 20.36 8.59
N ASP A 211 -3.01 19.22 8.98
CA ASP A 211 -2.44 18.24 8.05
C ASP A 211 -3.54 17.30 7.52
N LYS A 212 -4.26 16.63 8.42
CA LYS A 212 -5.37 15.75 8.05
C LYS A 212 -6.63 15.99 8.90
N ILE A 213 -7.80 15.73 8.29
CA ILE A 213 -9.09 15.63 8.97
C ILE A 213 -9.47 14.15 9.01
N HIS A 214 -9.47 13.57 10.20
CA HIS A 214 -9.91 12.20 10.45
C HIS A 214 -11.42 12.18 10.68
N LEU A 215 -12.17 11.77 9.67
CA LEU A 215 -13.63 11.78 9.69
C LEU A 215 -14.17 10.45 10.20
N PHE A 216 -14.94 10.50 11.29
CA PHE A 216 -15.64 9.35 11.88
C PHE A 216 -17.15 9.55 11.78
N PRO A 217 -17.77 9.13 10.67
CA PRO A 217 -19.19 9.34 10.45
C PRO A 217 -20.02 8.10 10.83
N THR A 218 -20.98 8.26 11.75
CA THR A 218 -22.03 7.27 12.04
C THR A 218 -23.34 7.71 11.40
N VAL A 219 -23.37 7.62 10.07
CA VAL A 219 -24.43 8.18 9.22
C VAL A 219 -25.05 7.13 8.30
N PRO A 220 -26.29 7.32 7.83
CA PRO A 220 -26.84 6.48 6.77
C PRO A 220 -26.10 6.73 5.44
N VAL A 221 -26.06 5.71 4.57
CA VAL A 221 -25.30 5.70 3.31
C VAL A 221 -25.61 6.90 2.41
N GLY A 222 -26.87 7.30 2.31
CA GLY A 222 -27.27 8.47 1.53
C GLY A 222 -26.72 9.78 2.10
N LEU A 223 -26.73 9.94 3.42
CA LEU A 223 -26.15 11.13 4.04
C LEU A 223 -24.63 11.18 3.85
N ALA A 224 -23.94 10.03 3.91
CA ALA A 224 -22.51 9.97 3.58
C ALA A 224 -22.24 10.48 2.17
N PHE A 225 -23.04 10.08 1.18
CA PHE A 225 -22.92 10.60 -0.18
C PHE A 225 -23.14 12.13 -0.23
N LEU A 226 -24.20 12.65 0.40
CA LEU A 226 -24.43 14.11 0.45
C LEU A 226 -23.29 14.86 1.13
N MET A 227 -22.75 14.36 2.25
CA MET A 227 -21.58 14.94 2.90
C MET A 227 -20.40 15.02 1.93
N GLY A 228 -20.20 13.97 1.12
CA GLY A 228 -19.20 13.91 0.06
C GLY A 228 -19.33 15.09 -0.91
N THR A 229 -20.55 15.35 -1.39
CA THR A 229 -20.84 16.45 -2.34
C THR A 229 -20.52 17.84 -1.79
N LYS A 230 -20.44 18.00 -0.46
CA LYS A 230 -20.16 19.28 0.18
C LYS A 230 -18.67 19.55 0.41
N ILE A 231 -17.81 18.57 0.15
CA ILE A 231 -16.37 18.72 0.31
C ILE A 231 -15.82 19.49 -0.87
N ASN A 232 -15.23 20.65 -0.60
CA ASN A 232 -14.51 21.42 -1.61
C ASN A 232 -13.06 20.92 -1.70
N PRO A 233 -12.62 20.34 -2.83
CA PRO A 233 -11.28 19.77 -2.97
C PRO A 233 -10.14 20.80 -2.87
N LEU A 234 -10.42 22.09 -3.14
CA LEU A 234 -9.42 23.15 -3.13
C LEU A 234 -9.23 23.80 -1.76
N LEU A 235 -10.26 23.74 -0.91
CA LEU A 235 -10.26 24.38 0.41
C LEU A 235 -10.14 23.39 1.56
N SER A 236 -10.70 22.20 1.40
CA SER A 236 -10.71 21.18 2.45
C SER A 236 -9.34 20.54 2.56
N LYS A 237 -8.85 20.38 3.78
CA LYS A 237 -7.67 19.56 4.08
C LYS A 237 -7.92 18.09 3.72
N PRO A 238 -6.86 17.27 3.50
CA PRO A 238 -7.01 15.84 3.28
C PRO A 238 -7.93 15.19 4.31
N ILE A 239 -9.00 14.54 3.84
CA ILE A 239 -9.99 13.86 4.67
C ILE A 239 -9.69 12.37 4.65
N VAL A 240 -9.31 11.85 5.80
CA VAL A 240 -9.11 10.43 6.07
C VAL A 240 -10.45 9.83 6.49
N THR A 241 -10.83 8.73 5.85
CA THR A 241 -12.08 8.02 6.11
C THR A 241 -11.81 6.70 6.83
N TYR A 242 -12.77 6.30 7.66
CA TYR A 242 -12.68 5.10 8.46
C TYR A 242 -13.87 4.16 8.22
N GLN A 243 -13.60 2.87 8.22
CA GLN A 243 -14.62 1.83 8.23
C GLN A 243 -14.70 1.21 9.62
N PHE A 244 -15.90 1.23 10.19
CA PHE A 244 -16.18 0.57 11.45
C PHE A 244 -16.41 -0.93 11.25
N ASN A 245 -15.76 -1.74 12.07
CA ASN A 245 -15.95 -3.18 12.19
C ASN A 245 -15.92 -3.56 13.69
N ALA A 246 -17.05 -4.04 14.22
CA ALA A 246 -17.16 -4.40 15.63
C ALA A 246 -16.28 -5.60 16.04
N ASN A 247 -15.84 -6.40 15.07
CA ASN A 247 -15.03 -7.60 15.30
C ASN A 247 -13.53 -7.37 15.10
N SER A 248 -13.10 -6.16 14.72
CA SER A 248 -11.69 -5.82 14.54
C SER A 248 -11.13 -5.09 15.77
N THR A 249 -9.81 -5.10 15.90
CA THR A 249 -9.10 -4.27 16.89
C THR A 249 -7.89 -3.63 16.19
N PRO A 250 -7.88 -2.30 16.00
CA PRO A 250 -8.91 -1.34 16.40
C PRO A 250 -10.23 -1.50 15.63
N LYS A 251 -11.35 -1.02 16.20
CA LYS A 251 -12.68 -1.14 15.57
C LYS A 251 -12.85 -0.25 14.33
N ASN A 252 -12.04 0.79 14.21
CA ASN A 252 -12.05 1.68 13.07
C ASN A 252 -10.79 1.40 12.24
N GLU A 253 -10.96 1.08 10.98
CA GLU A 253 -9.87 0.89 10.03
C GLU A 253 -9.81 2.07 9.07
N GLN A 254 -8.64 2.65 8.85
CA GLN A 254 -8.47 3.69 7.84
C GLN A 254 -8.66 3.10 6.45
N VAL A 255 -9.46 3.75 5.61
CA VAL A 255 -9.87 3.22 4.30
C VAL A 255 -9.40 4.07 3.12
N LEU A 256 -9.71 5.37 3.10
CA LEU A 256 -9.37 6.26 1.98
C LEU A 256 -8.98 7.64 2.47
N ILE A 257 -8.07 8.29 1.74
CA ILE A 257 -7.88 9.74 1.78
C ILE A 257 -8.52 10.33 0.52
N LEU A 258 -9.60 11.10 0.68
CA LEU A 258 -10.45 11.49 -0.45
C LEU A 258 -9.71 12.32 -1.51
N GLN A 259 -8.86 13.25 -1.07
CA GLN A 259 -8.14 14.19 -1.92
C GLN A 259 -6.82 13.65 -2.48
N GLU A 260 -6.36 12.48 -2.03
CA GLU A 260 -5.23 11.86 -2.71
C GLU A 260 -5.61 11.69 -4.18
N THR A 261 -4.66 11.93 -5.08
CA THR A 261 -4.85 11.52 -6.47
C THR A 261 -4.42 10.06 -6.51
N PRO A 262 -5.24 9.12 -7.03
CA PRO A 262 -4.71 7.80 -7.31
C PRO A 262 -3.52 8.05 -8.22
N GLN A 263 -2.32 7.60 -7.83
CA GLN A 263 -1.31 7.47 -8.86
C GLN A 263 -1.93 6.58 -9.92
N SER A 264 -1.94 7.06 -11.17
CA SER A 264 -2.39 6.25 -12.27
C SER A 264 -1.46 5.04 -12.31
N GLU A 265 -1.90 3.92 -11.73
CA GLU A 265 -1.24 2.65 -12.00
C GLU A 265 -1.26 2.51 -13.51
N THR A 266 -0.08 2.36 -14.10
CA THR A 266 0.02 2.13 -15.53
C THR A 266 -0.82 0.88 -15.83
N ASN A 267 -1.85 1.03 -16.67
CA ASN A 267 -2.69 -0.10 -17.05
C ASN A 267 -1.81 -1.18 -17.70
N ILE A 268 -1.99 -2.44 -17.31
CA ILE A 268 -1.34 -3.58 -17.96
C ILE A 268 -2.01 -3.74 -19.31
N THR A 269 -1.28 -3.52 -20.40
CA THR A 269 -1.80 -3.67 -21.76
C THR A 269 -1.85 -5.14 -22.17
N GLU A 270 -2.56 -5.46 -23.27
CA GLU A 270 -2.55 -6.83 -23.82
C GLU A 270 -1.14 -7.31 -24.20
N GLU A 271 -0.28 -6.39 -24.67
CA GLU A 271 1.12 -6.65 -24.96
C GLU A 271 1.91 -6.99 -23.68
N ASP A 272 1.63 -6.28 -22.59
CA ASP A 272 2.24 -6.57 -21.28
C ASP A 272 1.82 -7.94 -20.76
N VAL A 273 0.53 -8.29 -20.86
CA VAL A 273 0.03 -9.63 -20.48
C VAL A 273 0.74 -10.73 -21.26
N LYS A 274 0.92 -10.54 -22.57
CA LYS A 274 1.65 -11.50 -23.41
C LYS A 274 3.10 -11.67 -22.93
N LEU A 275 3.80 -10.57 -22.68
CA LEU A 275 5.18 -10.60 -22.21
C LEU A 275 5.31 -11.22 -20.81
N ILE A 276 4.37 -10.94 -19.89
CA ILE A 276 4.30 -11.58 -18.57
C ILE A 276 4.15 -13.10 -18.71
N ASN A 277 3.25 -13.56 -19.58
CA ASN A 277 3.05 -14.99 -19.83
C ASN A 277 4.31 -15.64 -20.44
N GLU A 278 5.00 -14.96 -21.35
CA GLU A 278 6.28 -15.43 -21.90
C GLU A 278 7.37 -15.54 -20.81
N ILE A 279 7.47 -14.55 -19.91
CA ILE A 279 8.40 -14.56 -18.77
C ILE A 279 8.06 -15.71 -17.82
N LYS A 280 6.79 -15.88 -17.45
CA LYS A 280 6.33 -16.98 -16.58
C LYS A 280 6.68 -18.34 -17.17
N ALA A 281 6.41 -18.55 -18.46
CA ALA A 281 6.70 -19.81 -19.14
C ALA A 281 8.20 -20.13 -19.18
N GLU A 282 9.04 -19.13 -19.48
CA GLU A 282 10.49 -19.32 -19.51
C GLU A 282 11.08 -19.54 -18.11
N PHE A 283 10.61 -18.77 -17.12
CA PHE A 283 11.07 -18.93 -15.74
C PHE A 283 10.64 -20.29 -15.16
N LYS A 284 9.42 -20.76 -15.46
CA LYS A 284 8.98 -22.12 -15.13
C LYS A 284 9.94 -23.16 -15.70
N ALA A 285 10.27 -23.05 -16.99
CA ALA A 285 11.19 -23.98 -17.64
C ALA A 285 12.59 -23.91 -17.03
N GLU A 286 13.05 -22.73 -16.61
CA GLU A 286 14.33 -22.55 -15.91
C GLU A 286 14.33 -23.19 -14.52
N LEU A 287 13.25 -23.02 -13.74
CA LEU A 287 13.08 -23.67 -12.44
C LEU A 287 13.18 -25.20 -12.55
N GLU A 288 12.41 -25.78 -13.47
CA GLU A 288 12.29 -27.24 -13.62
C GLU A 288 13.53 -27.87 -14.27
N ASN A 289 14.10 -27.24 -15.31
CA ASN A 289 15.10 -27.88 -16.16
C ASN A 289 16.54 -27.41 -15.90
N LYS A 290 16.75 -26.33 -15.14
CA LYS A 290 18.09 -25.84 -14.82
C LYS A 290 18.32 -25.74 -13.32
N ILE A 291 17.47 -25.00 -12.60
CA ILE A 291 17.66 -24.71 -11.17
C ILE A 291 17.50 -25.98 -10.32
N ALA A 292 16.44 -26.75 -10.50
CA ALA A 292 16.25 -28.00 -9.76
C ALA A 292 17.38 -29.02 -10.03
N PRO A 293 17.80 -29.30 -11.28
CA PRO A 293 18.99 -30.11 -11.55
C PRO A 293 20.29 -29.56 -10.98
N PHE A 294 20.48 -28.23 -10.99
CA PHE A 294 21.64 -27.59 -10.37
C PHE A 294 21.67 -27.80 -8.85
N ALA A 295 20.54 -27.65 -8.16
CA ALA A 295 20.43 -27.95 -6.74
C ALA A 295 20.74 -29.44 -6.46
N GLN A 296 20.20 -30.35 -7.28
CA GLN A 296 20.44 -31.79 -7.13
C GLN A 296 21.90 -32.19 -7.37
N SER A 297 22.59 -31.58 -8.34
CA SER A 297 24.00 -31.88 -8.60
C SER A 297 24.89 -31.48 -7.41
N LYS A 298 24.59 -30.34 -6.78
CA LYS A 298 25.27 -29.89 -5.55
C LYS A 298 25.04 -30.84 -4.37
N ALA A 299 23.82 -31.35 -4.21
CA ALA A 299 23.53 -32.38 -3.21
C ALA A 299 24.38 -33.65 -3.41
N GLN A 300 24.52 -34.11 -4.66
CA GLN A 300 25.30 -35.30 -4.99
C GLN A 300 26.81 -35.08 -4.78
N GLU A 301 27.33 -33.88 -5.06
CA GLU A 301 28.71 -33.50 -4.78
C GLU A 301 29.00 -33.56 -3.28
N LYS A 302 28.07 -33.05 -2.44
CA LYS A 302 28.13 -33.07 -0.97
C LYS A 302 28.17 -34.49 -0.40
N GLU A 303 27.42 -35.44 -0.97
CA GLU A 303 27.41 -36.85 -0.53
C GLU A 303 28.71 -37.61 -0.86
N ARG A 304 29.40 -37.23 -1.95
CA ARG A 304 30.64 -37.89 -2.40
C ARG A 304 31.88 -37.44 -1.62
N GLN A 305 31.81 -36.32 -0.92
CA GLN A 305 32.93 -35.76 -0.17
C GLN A 305 32.97 -36.31 1.26
N THR A 306 34.13 -36.81 1.68
CA THR A 306 34.36 -37.34 3.04
C THR A 306 34.58 -36.25 4.10
N GLU A 307 34.93 -35.02 3.68
CA GLU A 307 35.07 -33.86 4.56
C GLU A 307 33.81 -32.99 4.51
N LYS A 308 33.34 -32.51 5.67
CA LYS A 308 32.21 -31.56 5.74
C LYS A 308 32.67 -30.17 5.26
N PHE A 309 32.47 -29.86 3.98
CA PHE A 309 32.63 -28.52 3.44
C PHE A 309 31.47 -27.61 3.85
N SER A 310 31.74 -26.32 4.09
CA SER A 310 30.70 -25.30 4.24
C SER A 310 29.90 -25.18 2.94
N TRP A 311 28.63 -24.74 3.02
CA TRP A 311 27.83 -24.47 1.82
C TRP A 311 28.52 -23.44 0.91
N VAL A 312 29.23 -22.47 1.49
CA VAL A 312 29.99 -21.45 0.74
C VAL A 312 31.10 -22.08 -0.13
N ARG A 313 31.86 -23.05 0.40
CA ARG A 313 32.93 -23.74 -0.37
C ARG A 313 32.41 -24.64 -1.47
N GLN A 314 31.15 -25.07 -1.39
CA GLN A 314 30.51 -25.86 -2.45
C GLN A 314 30.07 -24.99 -3.63
N LEU A 315 29.85 -23.70 -3.38
CA LEU A 315 29.38 -22.72 -4.35
C LEU A 315 30.50 -21.90 -4.99
N LEU A 316 31.47 -21.44 -4.18
CA LEU A 316 32.45 -20.45 -4.61
C LEU A 316 33.79 -21.09 -5.02
N PRO A 317 34.52 -20.49 -5.99
CA PRO A 317 35.89 -20.86 -6.31
C PRO A 317 36.82 -20.75 -5.10
N ALA A 318 38.01 -21.37 -5.16
CA ALA A 318 38.99 -21.32 -4.06
C ALA A 318 39.34 -19.88 -3.63
N GLY A 319 39.26 -19.62 -2.33
CA GLY A 319 39.50 -18.31 -1.71
C GLY A 319 39.37 -18.35 -0.19
N ASP A 320 39.71 -17.25 0.48
CA ASP A 320 39.46 -17.08 1.92
C ASP A 320 38.06 -16.51 2.15
N TYR A 321 37.16 -17.35 2.66
CA TYR A 321 35.78 -16.99 2.99
C TYR A 321 35.49 -17.14 4.48
N SER A 322 36.53 -17.09 5.32
CA SER A 322 36.41 -17.41 6.74
C SER A 322 35.36 -16.58 7.49
N GLU A 323 35.09 -15.33 7.09
CA GLU A 323 34.06 -14.51 7.74
C GLU A 323 32.62 -15.01 7.52
N ILE A 324 32.26 -15.45 6.30
CA ILE A 324 30.93 -16.00 6.01
C ILE A 324 30.81 -17.48 6.43
N GLU A 325 31.87 -18.09 6.95
CA GLU A 325 31.86 -19.45 7.51
C GLU A 325 31.65 -19.47 9.04
N LYS A 326 31.39 -18.30 9.65
CA LYS A 326 31.19 -18.14 11.11
C LYS A 326 29.73 -17.91 11.48
N GLY A 327 29.44 -18.00 12.79
CA GLY A 327 28.16 -17.59 13.37
C GLY A 327 26.95 -18.30 12.75
N PHE A 328 25.88 -17.54 12.49
CA PHE A 328 24.65 -18.06 11.89
C PHE A 328 24.84 -18.46 10.41
N TRP A 329 25.79 -17.87 9.68
CA TRP A 329 26.06 -18.21 8.28
C TRP A 329 26.44 -19.69 8.12
N LYS A 330 27.20 -20.23 9.07
CA LYS A 330 27.60 -21.65 9.09
C LYS A 330 26.40 -22.62 9.10
N ALA A 331 25.27 -22.20 9.67
CA ALA A 331 24.08 -23.01 9.82
C ALA A 331 23.12 -22.91 8.62
N MET A 332 23.42 -22.08 7.62
CA MET A 332 22.53 -21.92 6.47
C MET A 332 22.50 -23.18 5.59
N PRO A 333 21.32 -23.54 5.06
CA PRO A 333 21.17 -24.66 4.14
C PRO A 333 21.86 -24.38 2.80
N ASP A 334 22.13 -25.45 2.04
CA ASP A 334 22.38 -25.34 0.60
C ASP A 334 21.03 -25.29 -0.15
N LEU A 335 21.02 -24.89 -1.42
CA LEU A 335 19.85 -24.86 -2.29
C LEU A 335 19.08 -26.19 -2.29
N ALA A 336 19.80 -27.31 -2.26
CA ALA A 336 19.24 -28.66 -2.21
C ALA A 336 18.47 -28.99 -0.91
N ASP A 337 18.76 -28.29 0.17
CA ASP A 337 18.14 -28.46 1.48
C ASP A 337 16.88 -27.58 1.64
N THR A 338 16.51 -26.81 0.61
CA THR A 338 15.30 -25.97 0.55
C THR A 338 14.22 -26.58 -0.35
N ILE A 339 13.04 -25.94 -0.46
CA ILE A 339 11.97 -26.37 -1.38
C ILE A 339 12.31 -26.16 -2.86
N ILE A 340 13.38 -25.41 -3.17
CA ILE A 340 13.71 -24.99 -4.54
C ILE A 340 14.04 -26.19 -5.44
N LYS A 341 14.55 -27.29 -4.87
CA LYS A 341 14.85 -28.53 -5.63
C LYS A 341 13.62 -29.22 -6.24
N THR A 342 12.41 -28.91 -5.75
CA THR A 342 11.13 -29.50 -6.16
C THR A 342 10.14 -28.47 -6.66
N SER A 343 10.49 -27.18 -6.59
CA SER A 343 9.62 -26.07 -6.92
C SER A 343 9.30 -25.95 -8.42
N THR A 344 8.08 -25.53 -8.73
CA THR A 344 7.64 -25.14 -10.08
C THR A 344 6.81 -23.85 -10.03
N LEU A 345 6.55 -23.23 -11.18
CA LEU A 345 5.72 -22.02 -11.29
C LEU A 345 4.35 -22.35 -11.91
N SER A 346 3.30 -21.81 -11.31
CA SER A 346 1.97 -21.76 -11.92
C SER A 346 1.93 -20.74 -13.06
N LEU A 347 1.28 -21.12 -14.15
CA LEU A 347 1.00 -20.20 -15.26
C LEU A 347 -0.37 -19.54 -15.14
N ASP A 348 -1.14 -19.89 -14.10
CA ASP A 348 -2.45 -19.32 -13.87
C ASP A 348 -2.35 -17.88 -13.37
N VAL A 349 -3.38 -17.11 -13.70
CA VAL A 349 -3.56 -15.72 -13.28
C VAL A 349 -4.26 -15.71 -11.92
N ASP A 350 -3.62 -16.30 -10.91
CA ASP A 350 -4.16 -16.24 -9.55
C ASP A 350 -3.80 -14.89 -8.91
N LYS A 351 -4.81 -14.23 -8.35
CA LYS A 351 -4.69 -12.94 -7.65
C LYS A 351 -4.02 -13.17 -6.29
N ALA A 352 -2.72 -13.42 -6.27
CA ALA A 352 -1.98 -13.37 -5.01
C ALA A 352 -2.01 -11.92 -4.50
N ASP A 353 -2.83 -11.66 -3.47
CA ASP A 353 -3.10 -10.30 -2.93
C ASP A 353 -1.80 -9.61 -2.45
N ASP A 354 -0.83 -10.38 -1.94
CA ASP A 354 0.44 -9.87 -1.40
C ASP A 354 1.65 -10.06 -2.35
N GLY A 355 1.40 -10.27 -3.65
CA GLY A 355 2.43 -10.38 -4.69
C GLY A 355 2.86 -11.81 -5.05
N PHE A 356 2.77 -12.78 -4.13
CA PHE A 356 2.97 -14.20 -4.41
C PHE A 356 2.27 -15.14 -3.41
N HIS A 357 2.13 -16.40 -3.79
CA HIS A 357 1.66 -17.50 -2.95
C HIS A 357 2.42 -18.79 -3.28
N ILE A 358 2.59 -19.69 -2.31
CA ILE A 358 3.21 -21.00 -2.52
C ILE A 358 2.23 -22.05 -2.01
N SER A 359 1.85 -22.99 -2.88
CA SER A 359 0.93 -24.07 -2.51
C SER A 359 1.62 -25.13 -1.66
N GLU A 360 0.83 -26.04 -1.05
CA GLU A 360 1.34 -27.19 -0.30
C GLU A 360 2.22 -28.15 -1.14
N SER A 361 2.18 -28.03 -2.47
CA SER A 361 2.97 -28.83 -3.41
C SER A 361 4.18 -28.08 -3.98
N ASP A 362 4.70 -27.07 -3.26
CA ASP A 362 5.82 -26.22 -3.67
C ASP A 362 5.61 -25.50 -5.03
N VAL A 363 4.34 -25.21 -5.38
CA VAL A 363 4.00 -24.49 -6.62
C VAL A 363 3.94 -22.99 -6.32
N TRP A 364 4.81 -22.23 -6.96
CA TRP A 364 4.88 -20.78 -6.87
C TRP A 364 3.81 -20.13 -7.75
N GLN A 365 3.03 -19.23 -7.18
CA GLN A 365 2.11 -18.33 -7.87
C GLN A 365 2.63 -16.91 -7.68
N VAL A 366 2.83 -16.17 -8.77
CA VAL A 366 3.36 -14.81 -8.72
C VAL A 366 2.38 -13.87 -9.43
N ASN A 367 2.04 -12.77 -8.76
CA ASN A 367 1.08 -11.78 -9.24
C ASN A 367 1.60 -11.08 -10.51
N ASP A 368 0.74 -10.95 -11.53
CA ASP A 368 1.08 -10.30 -12.80
C ASP A 368 1.49 -8.84 -12.64
N ARG A 369 0.85 -8.11 -11.71
CA ARG A 369 1.23 -6.73 -11.38
C ARG A 369 2.64 -6.64 -10.84
N PHE A 370 3.05 -7.59 -10.01
CA PHE A 370 4.41 -7.60 -9.48
C PHE A 370 5.44 -7.84 -10.60
N ILE A 371 5.18 -8.80 -11.50
CA ILE A 371 6.04 -9.03 -12.67
C ILE A 371 6.07 -7.80 -13.59
N PHE A 372 4.91 -7.15 -13.81
CA PHE A 372 4.82 -5.90 -14.56
C PHE A 372 5.67 -4.78 -13.95
N ASN A 373 5.63 -4.62 -12.62
CA ASN A 373 6.46 -3.63 -11.92
C ASN A 373 7.96 -3.95 -12.06
N ILE A 374 8.36 -5.23 -11.95
CA ILE A 374 9.74 -5.68 -12.21
C ILE A 374 10.14 -5.31 -13.64
N MET A 375 9.29 -5.62 -14.63
CA MET A 375 9.55 -5.32 -16.04
C MET A 375 9.82 -3.84 -16.25
N ASN A 376 9.01 -2.96 -15.66
CA ASN A 376 9.19 -1.51 -15.80
C ASN A 376 10.45 -1.01 -15.10
N ARG A 377 10.74 -1.50 -13.88
CA ARG A 377 11.95 -1.12 -13.11
C ARG A 377 13.24 -1.60 -13.76
N LEU A 378 13.19 -2.73 -14.48
CA LEU A 378 14.34 -3.34 -15.16
C LEU A 378 14.37 -3.04 -16.67
N GLU A 379 13.69 -1.98 -17.11
CA GLU A 379 13.71 -1.51 -18.51
C GLU A 379 13.32 -2.59 -19.52
N ARG A 380 12.51 -3.57 -19.09
CA ARG A 380 12.05 -4.71 -19.88
C ARG A 380 13.17 -5.62 -20.39
N ASP A 381 14.35 -5.57 -19.76
CA ASP A 381 15.46 -6.47 -20.05
C ASP A 381 15.15 -7.87 -19.52
N LYS A 382 14.85 -8.79 -20.43
CA LYS A 382 14.44 -10.17 -20.11
C LYS A 382 15.46 -10.90 -19.24
N SER A 383 16.76 -10.71 -19.48
CA SER A 383 17.81 -11.39 -18.71
C SER A 383 17.81 -10.93 -17.25
N LYS A 384 17.68 -9.61 -17.03
CA LYS A 384 17.56 -9.03 -15.70
C LYS A 384 16.27 -9.44 -15.01
N ILE A 385 15.16 -9.52 -15.73
CA ILE A 385 13.86 -9.95 -15.18
C ILE A 385 13.92 -11.40 -14.70
N LEU A 386 14.48 -12.32 -15.50
CA LEU A 386 14.64 -13.72 -15.07
C LEU A 386 15.58 -13.81 -13.85
N ARG A 387 16.67 -13.02 -13.83
CA ARG A 387 17.57 -12.92 -12.67
C ARG A 387 16.86 -12.39 -11.43
N ALA A 388 15.98 -11.39 -11.57
CA ALA A 388 15.14 -10.90 -10.48
C ALA A 388 14.24 -12.01 -9.91
N LEU A 389 13.60 -12.80 -10.78
CA LEU A 389 12.75 -13.92 -10.36
C LEU A 389 13.56 -15.03 -9.68
N ARG A 390 14.78 -15.32 -10.14
CA ARG A 390 15.69 -16.27 -9.46
C ARG A 390 16.06 -15.79 -8.07
N LEU A 391 16.51 -14.54 -7.94
CA LEU A 391 16.85 -13.95 -6.64
C LEU A 391 15.65 -13.97 -5.69
N PHE A 392 14.46 -13.65 -6.19
CA PHE A 392 13.21 -13.70 -5.44
C PHE A 392 12.89 -15.12 -4.93
N VAL A 393 12.88 -16.14 -5.81
CA VAL A 393 12.60 -17.53 -5.40
C VAL A 393 13.68 -18.06 -4.44
N PHE A 394 14.94 -17.71 -4.65
CA PHE A 394 16.02 -18.09 -3.74
C PHE A 394 15.84 -17.47 -2.35
N HIS A 395 15.51 -16.18 -2.30
CA HIS A 395 15.24 -15.45 -1.06
C HIS A 395 14.08 -16.07 -0.27
N GLU A 396 12.92 -16.21 -0.92
CA GLU A 396 11.72 -16.76 -0.28
C GLU A 396 11.87 -18.24 0.07
N GLY A 397 12.59 -19.02 -0.75
CA GLY A 397 12.89 -20.42 -0.47
C GLY A 397 13.71 -20.61 0.82
N LEU A 398 14.60 -19.67 1.15
CA LEU A 398 15.31 -19.68 2.44
C LEU A 398 14.38 -19.31 3.59
N HIS A 399 13.49 -18.34 3.43
CA HIS A 399 12.55 -17.94 4.49
C HIS A 399 11.64 -19.10 4.92
N ILE A 400 11.21 -19.93 3.99
CA ILE A 400 10.45 -21.14 4.29
C ILE A 400 11.27 -22.11 5.17
N HIS A 401 12.55 -22.30 4.84
CA HIS A 401 13.46 -23.10 5.68
C HIS A 401 13.67 -22.47 7.07
N GLN A 402 13.68 -21.14 7.16
CA GLN A 402 13.77 -20.38 8.42
C GLN A 402 12.43 -20.35 9.19
N ASN A 403 11.40 -21.07 8.73
CA ASN A 403 10.07 -21.10 9.32
C ASN A 403 9.40 -19.71 9.37
N LEU A 404 9.69 -18.86 8.37
CA LEU A 404 9.02 -17.59 8.11
C LEU A 404 7.97 -17.83 7.01
N THR A 405 6.77 -18.26 7.42
CA THR A 405 5.63 -18.50 6.52
C THR A 405 4.45 -17.65 6.97
N ASN A 406 3.41 -17.54 6.14
CA ASN A 406 2.16 -16.83 6.51
C ASN A 406 1.56 -17.32 7.84
N ALA A 407 1.79 -18.59 8.22
CA ALA A 407 1.31 -19.17 9.47
C ALA A 407 2.13 -18.72 10.70
N THR A 408 3.42 -18.42 10.55
CA THR A 408 4.31 -17.98 11.64
C THR A 408 4.52 -16.47 11.68
N ALA A 409 4.05 -15.75 10.65
CA ALA A 409 4.19 -14.31 10.51
C ALA A 409 3.26 -13.46 11.40
N ASN A 410 2.40 -14.07 12.23
CA ASN A 410 1.51 -13.31 13.10
C ASN A 410 2.32 -12.43 14.08
N ASN A 411 2.10 -11.11 14.06
CA ASN A 411 2.83 -10.09 14.81
C ASN A 411 4.34 -9.95 14.53
N ILE A 412 4.90 -10.71 13.58
CA ILE A 412 6.35 -10.69 13.33
C ILE A 412 6.85 -9.32 12.83
N GLY A 413 5.97 -8.54 12.19
CA GLY A 413 6.23 -7.17 11.75
C GLY A 413 6.61 -6.18 12.87
N ARG A 414 6.38 -6.54 14.15
CA ARG A 414 6.84 -5.76 15.32
C ARG A 414 8.30 -6.02 15.68
N PHE A 415 8.98 -6.96 15.01
CA PHE A 415 10.40 -7.21 15.15
C PHE A 415 11.18 -6.69 13.93
N PRO A 416 11.20 -5.36 13.65
CA PRO A 416 11.81 -4.82 12.45
C PRO A 416 13.29 -5.21 12.33
N ARG A 417 14.01 -5.29 13.46
CA ARG A 417 15.41 -5.72 13.47
C ARG A 417 15.60 -7.18 13.09
N VAL A 418 14.78 -8.08 13.62
CA VAL A 418 14.89 -9.53 13.33
C VAL A 418 14.57 -9.79 11.86
N LEU A 419 13.51 -9.16 11.35
CA LEU A 419 13.15 -9.25 9.93
C LEU A 419 14.21 -8.65 9.02
N GLU A 420 14.80 -7.50 9.40
CA GLU A 420 15.90 -6.91 8.64
C GLU A 420 17.13 -7.84 8.59
N GLU A 421 17.48 -8.52 9.69
CA GLU A 421 18.54 -9.53 9.69
C GLU A 421 18.17 -10.72 8.79
N ALA A 422 16.96 -11.26 8.93
CA ALA A 422 16.51 -12.41 8.13
C ALA A 422 16.52 -12.08 6.63
N ASP A 423 15.95 -10.93 6.25
CA ASP A 423 15.92 -10.43 4.86
C ASP A 423 17.35 -10.29 4.31
N TYR A 424 18.28 -9.72 5.08
CA TYR A 424 19.66 -9.54 4.65
C TYR A 424 20.38 -10.89 4.43
N VAL A 425 20.16 -11.84 5.33
CA VAL A 425 20.72 -13.19 5.21
C VAL A 425 20.19 -13.90 3.97
N ALA A 426 18.88 -13.82 3.73
CA ALA A 426 18.25 -14.40 2.54
C ALA A 426 18.72 -13.75 1.24
N ASP A 427 18.90 -12.43 1.23
CA ASP A 427 19.46 -11.71 0.07
C ASP A 427 20.90 -12.14 -0.24
N VAL A 428 21.81 -12.16 0.75
CA VAL A 428 23.21 -12.59 0.54
C VAL A 428 23.25 -14.05 0.08
N TRP A 429 22.48 -14.91 0.74
CA TRP A 429 22.37 -16.32 0.38
C TRP A 429 21.90 -16.50 -1.07
N ALA A 430 20.86 -15.79 -1.48
CA ALA A 430 20.35 -15.80 -2.85
C ALA A 430 21.39 -15.30 -3.87
N MET A 431 22.12 -14.22 -3.55
CA MET A 431 23.15 -13.67 -4.43
C MET A 431 24.32 -14.65 -4.66
N LEU A 432 24.77 -15.36 -3.63
CA LEU A 432 25.86 -16.33 -3.77
C LEU A 432 25.44 -17.58 -4.57
N HIS A 433 24.20 -18.03 -4.39
CA HIS A 433 23.65 -19.12 -5.20
C HIS A 433 23.41 -18.69 -6.66
N GLU A 434 22.93 -17.48 -6.91
CA GLU A 434 22.80 -16.93 -8.27
C GLU A 434 24.16 -16.77 -8.96
N PHE A 435 25.22 -16.41 -8.23
CA PHE A 435 26.58 -16.39 -8.77
C PHE A 435 27.06 -17.78 -9.18
N ALA A 436 26.92 -18.78 -8.30
CA ALA A 436 27.31 -20.16 -8.60
C ALA A 436 26.47 -20.76 -9.76
N TYR A 437 25.17 -20.48 -9.78
CA TYR A 437 24.27 -20.85 -10.87
C TYR A 437 24.69 -20.18 -12.19
N SER A 438 25.00 -18.88 -12.17
CA SER A 438 25.45 -18.14 -13.35
C SER A 438 26.82 -18.61 -13.87
N GLN A 439 27.74 -18.99 -12.99
CA GLN A 439 29.00 -19.64 -13.39
C GLN A 439 28.75 -20.94 -14.17
N ALA A 440 27.80 -21.77 -13.71
CA ALA A 440 27.48 -23.06 -14.31
C ALA A 440 26.75 -22.94 -15.66
N HIS A 441 25.83 -21.98 -15.79
CA HIS A 441 24.92 -21.91 -16.95
C HIS A 441 25.13 -20.69 -17.86
N TYR A 442 25.76 -19.61 -17.37
CA TYR A 442 25.91 -18.32 -18.04
C TYR A 442 27.32 -17.73 -17.85
N ASN A 443 28.36 -18.57 -17.94
CA ASN A 443 29.77 -18.25 -17.58
C ASN A 443 30.31 -16.90 -18.11
N GLN A 444 29.82 -16.37 -19.25
CA GLN A 444 30.27 -15.07 -19.75
C GLN A 444 29.86 -13.90 -18.85
N ASP A 445 28.72 -13.98 -18.16
CA ASP A 445 28.20 -12.94 -17.27
C ASP A 445 29.03 -12.82 -15.99
N ALA A 446 29.59 -13.93 -15.49
CA ALA A 446 30.29 -14.00 -14.21
C ALA A 446 31.80 -13.69 -14.30
N LYS A 447 32.31 -13.31 -15.48
CA LYS A 447 33.76 -13.07 -15.70
C LYS A 447 34.32 -11.90 -14.90
N ASN A 448 33.50 -10.88 -14.64
CA ASN A 448 33.87 -9.76 -13.79
C ASN A 448 33.02 -9.82 -12.52
N GLU A 449 33.56 -10.47 -11.50
CA GLU A 449 32.89 -10.74 -10.23
C GLU A 449 32.36 -9.44 -9.58
N LYS A 450 33.16 -8.39 -9.60
CA LYS A 450 32.77 -7.08 -9.06
C LYS A 450 31.56 -6.49 -9.77
N GLU A 451 31.58 -6.48 -11.11
CA GLU A 451 30.46 -5.96 -11.88
C GLU A 451 29.22 -6.86 -11.75
N PHE A 452 29.42 -8.17 -11.70
CA PHE A 452 28.35 -9.13 -11.48
C PHE A 452 27.60 -8.88 -10.17
N PHE A 453 28.30 -8.74 -9.04
CA PHE A 453 27.65 -8.45 -7.75
C PHE A 453 27.02 -7.06 -7.69
N ARG A 454 27.60 -6.04 -8.37
CA ARG A 454 26.95 -4.73 -8.51
C ARG A 454 25.63 -4.84 -9.26
N GLN A 455 25.59 -5.63 -10.35
CA GLN A 455 24.36 -5.90 -11.08
C GLN A 455 23.37 -6.70 -10.27
N LEU A 456 23.81 -7.66 -9.44
CA LEU A 456 22.90 -8.37 -8.53
C LEU A 456 22.25 -7.44 -7.52
N ILE A 457 23.00 -6.51 -6.93
CA ILE A 457 22.44 -5.53 -5.99
C ILE A 457 21.49 -4.56 -6.71
N ASP A 458 21.82 -4.12 -7.93
CA ASP A 458 20.92 -3.28 -8.74
C ASP A 458 19.61 -4.01 -9.06
N VAL A 459 19.68 -5.26 -9.52
CA VAL A 459 18.50 -6.09 -9.80
C VAL A 459 17.70 -6.33 -8.52
N ALA A 460 18.34 -6.72 -7.42
CA ALA A 460 17.67 -6.99 -6.15
C ALA A 460 16.94 -5.74 -5.62
N THR A 461 17.59 -4.58 -5.60
CA THR A 461 16.96 -3.33 -5.12
C THR A 461 15.83 -2.87 -6.03
N LYS A 462 15.93 -3.05 -7.35
CA LYS A 462 14.83 -2.77 -8.30
C LYS A 462 13.64 -3.72 -8.13
N THR A 463 13.89 -4.99 -7.80
CA THR A 463 12.85 -5.96 -7.44
C THR A 463 12.17 -5.58 -6.12
N MET A 464 12.93 -5.13 -5.11
CA MET A 464 12.36 -4.60 -3.86
C MET A 464 11.45 -3.39 -4.15
N TRP A 465 11.90 -2.46 -5.01
CA TRP A 465 11.08 -1.32 -5.41
C TRP A 465 9.82 -1.75 -6.17
N ALA A 466 9.90 -2.76 -7.02
CA ALA A 466 8.73 -3.31 -7.70
C ALA A 466 7.68 -3.89 -6.73
N PHE A 467 8.12 -4.42 -5.59
CA PHE A 467 7.26 -4.82 -4.47
C PHE A 467 6.67 -3.62 -3.75
N ASP A 468 7.48 -2.62 -3.42
CA ASP A 468 7.00 -1.38 -2.81
C ASP A 468 6.04 -0.62 -3.74
N ASP A 469 6.16 -0.80 -5.05
CA ASP A 469 5.26 -0.25 -6.06
C ASP A 469 3.82 -0.78 -5.97
N LEU A 470 3.59 -1.89 -5.25
CA LEU A 470 2.25 -2.39 -4.96
C LEU A 470 1.54 -1.56 -3.86
N ASP A 471 2.30 -0.90 -2.99
CA ASP A 471 1.73 -0.03 -1.95
C ASP A 471 1.43 1.34 -2.59
N PRO A 472 0.22 1.92 -2.49
CA PRO A 472 -0.03 3.28 -2.97
C PRO A 472 0.51 4.36 -2.01
N ASN A 473 0.74 4.02 -0.73
CA ASN A 473 1.22 4.97 0.28
C ASN A 473 2.70 5.26 0.09
N LYS A 474 3.02 6.55 -0.11
CA LYS A 474 4.38 7.06 -0.32
C LYS A 474 4.91 7.88 0.84
N ASP A 475 4.04 8.22 1.78
CA ASP A 475 4.40 9.05 2.92
C ASP A 475 4.83 8.21 4.12
N GLU A 476 4.68 6.89 4.03
CA GLU A 476 5.02 5.94 5.07
C GLU A 476 5.73 4.73 4.49
N MET A 477 6.66 4.18 5.26
CA MET A 477 7.41 2.98 4.86
C MET A 477 7.87 2.19 6.08
N GLN A 478 7.85 0.86 6.02
CA GLN A 478 8.33 0.03 7.13
C GLN A 478 9.80 0.34 7.43
N VAL A 479 10.16 0.46 8.71
CA VAL A 479 11.54 0.73 9.17
C VAL A 479 12.52 -0.28 8.56
N ARG A 480 12.17 -1.57 8.59
CA ARG A 480 13.00 -2.63 7.99
C ARG A 480 13.27 -2.43 6.50
N ARG A 481 12.29 -1.90 5.74
CA ARG A 481 12.44 -1.67 4.29
C ARG A 481 13.35 -0.48 4.03
N VAL A 482 13.14 0.64 4.75
CA VAL A 482 14.04 1.81 4.68
C VAL A 482 15.48 1.39 4.95
N ASN A 483 15.72 0.66 6.04
CA ASN A 483 17.04 0.18 6.42
C ASN A 483 17.62 -0.79 5.38
N ARG A 484 16.83 -1.73 4.85
CA ARG A 484 17.27 -2.67 3.79
C ARG A 484 17.82 -1.93 2.56
N TYR A 485 17.19 -0.83 2.12
CA TYR A 485 17.74 0.01 1.05
C TYR A 485 19.04 0.71 1.42
N LEU A 486 19.14 1.28 2.63
CA LEU A 486 20.39 1.90 3.10
C LEU A 486 21.54 0.89 3.07
N ILE A 487 21.28 -0.30 3.61
CA ILE A 487 22.23 -1.41 3.69
C ILE A 487 22.71 -1.81 2.28
N TRP A 488 21.77 -2.04 1.35
CA TRP A 488 22.13 -2.50 0.01
C TRP A 488 22.83 -1.45 -0.84
N TYR A 489 22.38 -0.20 -0.80
CA TYR A 489 23.11 0.88 -1.48
C TYR A 489 24.48 1.13 -0.85
N TRP A 490 24.64 0.95 0.46
CA TRP A 490 25.96 1.03 1.09
C TRP A 490 26.88 -0.11 0.64
N ASN A 491 26.40 -1.36 0.61
CA ASN A 491 27.16 -2.50 0.06
C ASN A 491 27.54 -2.28 -1.40
N TYR A 492 26.63 -1.75 -2.23
CA TYR A 492 26.92 -1.39 -3.62
C TYR A 492 28.11 -0.44 -3.70
N ILE A 493 28.15 0.59 -2.86
CA ILE A 493 29.23 1.59 -2.82
C ILE A 493 30.55 0.96 -2.37
N GLN A 494 30.53 0.10 -1.35
CA GLN A 494 31.73 -0.61 -0.88
C GLN A 494 32.31 -1.54 -1.95
N ILE A 495 31.46 -2.24 -2.71
CA ILE A 495 31.90 -3.12 -3.81
C ILE A 495 32.38 -2.28 -5.00
N GLU A 496 31.72 -1.16 -5.32
CA GLU A 496 32.14 -0.21 -6.37
C GLU A 496 33.53 0.37 -6.09
N ASP A 497 33.90 0.51 -4.82
CA ASP A 497 35.17 1.06 -4.37
C ASP A 497 36.41 0.42 -5.05
N ARG A 498 37.36 1.24 -5.50
CA ARG A 498 38.61 0.79 -6.12
C ARG A 498 39.44 -0.16 -5.25
N SER A 499 39.28 -0.12 -3.93
CA SER A 499 39.97 -1.05 -3.02
C SER A 499 39.41 -2.48 -3.05
N CYS A 500 38.17 -2.66 -3.52
CA CYS A 500 37.56 -3.99 -3.70
C CYS A 500 37.84 -4.50 -5.12
N THR A 501 38.64 -5.56 -5.23
CA THR A 501 39.13 -6.10 -6.51
C THR A 501 38.97 -7.62 -6.65
N THR A 502 38.69 -8.36 -5.57
CA THR A 502 38.61 -9.83 -5.58
C THR A 502 37.29 -10.36 -5.02
N LEU A 503 36.84 -11.53 -5.47
CA LEU A 503 35.67 -12.21 -4.90
C LEU A 503 35.73 -12.39 -3.37
N PRO A 504 36.85 -12.84 -2.76
CA PRO A 504 36.95 -12.88 -1.30
C PRO A 504 36.66 -11.54 -0.61
N GLN A 505 37.10 -10.41 -1.17
CA GLN A 505 36.79 -9.08 -0.61
C GLN A 505 35.30 -8.72 -0.75
N ILE A 506 34.67 -9.08 -1.88
CA ILE A 506 33.24 -8.89 -2.10
C ILE A 506 32.43 -9.70 -1.08
N VAL A 507 32.75 -10.99 -0.95
CA VAL A 507 32.10 -11.88 0.02
C VAL A 507 32.31 -11.40 1.45
N ASN A 508 33.49 -10.88 1.77
CA ASN A 508 33.76 -10.27 3.07
C ASN A 508 32.89 -9.03 3.34
N ILE A 509 32.66 -8.17 2.34
CA ILE A 509 31.70 -7.06 2.46
C ILE A 509 30.29 -7.60 2.75
N LEU A 510 29.83 -8.59 1.97
CA LEU A 510 28.49 -9.17 2.13
C LEU A 510 28.31 -9.88 3.48
N ALA A 511 29.34 -10.56 3.99
CA ALA A 511 29.33 -11.23 5.29
C ALA A 511 29.13 -10.26 6.46
N ASN A 512 29.51 -8.99 6.28
CA ASN A 512 29.52 -7.96 7.31
C ASN A 512 28.43 -6.92 7.01
N LYS A 513 27.20 -7.19 7.46
CA LYS A 513 26.06 -6.28 7.25
C LYS A 513 26.36 -4.87 7.78
N PRO A 514 26.24 -3.82 6.94
CA PRO A 514 26.27 -2.44 7.39
C PRO A 514 25.23 -2.17 8.48
N ILE A 515 25.62 -1.42 9.52
CA ILE A 515 24.69 -0.93 10.55
C ILE A 515 24.51 0.56 10.31
N ILE A 516 23.42 0.93 9.66
CA ILE A 516 23.11 2.28 9.20
C ILE A 516 21.64 2.61 9.46
N GLU A 517 21.37 3.77 10.03
CA GLU A 517 20.00 4.19 10.41
C GLU A 517 19.82 5.70 10.26
N ILE A 518 18.58 6.12 10.01
CA ILE A 518 18.19 7.53 9.94
C ILE A 518 17.47 7.92 11.23
N ARG A 519 17.81 9.10 11.74
CA ARG A 519 17.13 9.78 12.85
C ARG A 519 16.43 11.03 12.33
N GLY A 520 15.35 11.43 13.01
CA GLY A 520 14.62 12.69 12.76
C GLY A 520 13.34 12.50 11.93
N VAL A 521 13.08 11.28 11.46
CA VAL A 521 11.77 10.85 10.95
C VAL A 521 10.98 10.17 12.07
N ASP A 522 9.69 10.46 12.16
CA ASP A 522 8.81 9.88 13.18
C ASP A 522 8.67 8.36 12.97
N ILE A 523 8.74 7.59 14.05
CA ILE A 523 8.52 6.14 14.05
C ILE A 523 7.20 5.85 14.77
N ARG A 524 6.31 5.08 14.14
CA ARG A 524 5.03 4.66 14.74
C ARG A 524 4.83 3.16 14.58
N ALA A 525 4.05 2.56 15.49
CA ALA A 525 3.61 1.18 15.39
C ALA A 525 2.17 1.16 14.86
N GLN A 526 1.94 0.53 13.70
CA GLN A 526 0.63 0.44 13.05
C GLN A 526 0.41 -0.96 12.49
N ALA A 527 -0.77 -1.54 12.73
CA ALA A 527 -1.17 -2.83 12.15
C ALA A 527 -0.08 -3.93 12.24
N GLN A 528 0.53 -4.07 13.42
CA GLN A 528 1.63 -5.01 13.71
C GLN A 528 2.96 -4.73 12.99
N ARG A 529 3.19 -3.53 12.47
CA ARG A 529 4.41 -3.11 11.77
C ARG A 529 5.02 -1.87 12.44
N THR A 530 6.32 -1.69 12.29
CA THR A 530 7.02 -0.44 12.67
C THR A 530 7.28 0.38 11.41
N ILE A 531 6.79 1.61 11.36
CA ILE A 531 6.71 2.45 10.17
C ILE A 531 7.41 3.79 10.43
N PHE A 532 8.19 4.24 9.46
CA PHE A 532 8.65 5.62 9.36
C PHE A 532 7.60 6.47 8.66
N ARG A 533 7.28 7.62 9.25
CA ARG A 533 6.57 8.70 8.57
C ARG A 533 7.60 9.56 7.82
N LEU A 534 7.58 9.47 6.50
CA LEU A 534 8.50 10.16 5.59
C LEU A 534 8.06 11.61 5.31
N THR A 535 7.05 12.13 6.01
CA THR A 535 6.54 13.50 5.91
C THR A 535 6.44 14.16 7.28
N GLY A 536 6.30 15.50 7.30
CA GLY A 536 6.11 16.24 8.55
C GLY A 536 7.34 16.31 9.47
N TYR A 537 8.48 15.77 9.05
CA TYR A 537 9.74 15.87 9.78
C TYR A 537 10.36 17.26 9.64
N LYS A 538 11.18 17.65 10.62
CA LYS A 538 11.99 18.87 10.55
C LYS A 538 13.36 18.57 9.94
N SER A 539 13.72 19.31 8.90
CA SER A 539 14.96 19.07 8.15
C SER A 539 16.22 19.19 9.02
N GLU A 540 16.19 20.03 10.04
CA GLU A 540 17.28 20.26 11.01
C GLU A 540 17.43 19.13 12.04
N GLU A 541 16.42 18.29 12.22
CA GLU A 541 16.47 17.13 13.12
C GLU A 541 16.97 15.86 12.42
N LEU A 542 17.08 15.89 11.08
CA LEU A 542 17.55 14.76 10.29
C LEU A 542 19.04 14.50 10.48
N GLU A 543 19.36 13.25 10.80
CA GLU A 543 20.72 12.75 10.87
C GLU A 543 20.78 11.31 10.37
N ILE A 544 21.95 10.88 9.91
CA ILE A 544 22.25 9.47 9.66
C ILE A 544 23.35 9.01 10.61
N GLY A 545 23.14 7.84 11.21
CA GLY A 545 24.12 7.14 12.03
C GLY A 545 24.66 5.94 11.28
N TYR A 546 25.96 5.71 11.35
CA TYR A 546 26.61 4.52 10.81
C TYR A 546 27.66 3.99 11.81
N PHE A 547 27.59 2.68 12.09
CA PHE A 547 28.57 1.99 12.95
C PHE A 547 29.61 1.29 12.08
N GLN A 548 30.87 1.70 12.25
CA GLN A 548 32.01 1.17 11.52
C GLN A 548 32.48 -0.16 12.11
N LEU A 549 33.07 -1.02 11.27
CA LEU A 549 33.64 -2.30 11.70
C LEU A 549 34.79 -2.17 12.71
N ASP A 550 35.43 -1.00 12.78
CA ASP A 550 36.45 -0.69 13.79
C ASP A 550 35.88 -0.20 15.14
N GLY A 551 34.55 -0.23 15.29
CA GLY A 551 33.85 0.11 16.53
C GLY A 551 33.49 1.59 16.67
N ARG A 552 33.76 2.43 15.67
CA ARG A 552 33.43 3.86 15.72
C ARG A 552 31.99 4.14 15.27
N ILE A 553 31.34 5.10 15.92
CA ILE A 553 30.04 5.65 15.50
C ILE A 553 30.29 6.94 14.73
N LEU A 554 29.80 7.00 13.50
CA LEU A 554 29.75 8.23 12.70
C LEU A 554 28.32 8.76 12.66
N ARG A 555 28.18 10.07 12.79
CA ARG A 555 26.92 10.80 12.62
C ARG A 555 27.13 11.90 11.61
N ALA A 556 26.21 12.00 10.66
CA ALA A 556 26.24 13.06 9.66
C ALA A 556 24.87 13.72 9.53
N SER A 557 24.87 15.04 9.43
CA SER A 557 23.73 15.87 9.03
C SER A 557 23.97 16.41 7.61
N ASN A 558 23.07 17.26 7.13
CA ASN A 558 23.22 17.94 5.84
C ASN A 558 24.58 18.67 5.75
N ALA A 559 25.42 18.30 4.79
CA ALA A 559 26.75 18.87 4.62
C ALA A 559 27.26 18.71 3.16
N GLY A 560 27.68 19.81 2.55
CA GLY A 560 28.19 19.82 1.17
C GLY A 560 27.17 19.20 0.19
N GLY A 561 27.61 18.18 -0.56
CA GLY A 561 26.78 17.45 -1.51
C GLY A 561 25.82 16.42 -0.88
N PHE A 562 25.93 16.16 0.42
CA PHE A 562 25.07 15.23 1.16
C PHE A 562 23.89 15.96 1.79
N GLN A 563 22.67 15.58 1.40
CA GLN A 563 21.41 16.16 1.83
C GLN A 563 20.43 15.04 2.21
N LEU A 564 20.17 14.90 3.51
CA LEU A 564 19.25 13.90 4.07
C LEU A 564 17.80 14.12 3.65
N THR A 565 17.40 15.36 3.40
CA THR A 565 16.08 15.69 2.85
C THR A 565 15.88 15.05 1.47
N GLU A 566 16.90 15.08 0.61
CA GLU A 566 16.86 14.41 -0.69
C GLU A 566 16.89 12.89 -0.56
N LEU A 567 17.57 12.35 0.46
CA LEU A 567 17.54 10.92 0.77
C LEU A 567 16.13 10.47 1.17
N VAL A 568 15.47 11.18 2.11
CA VAL A 568 14.09 10.89 2.52
C VAL A 568 13.11 11.08 1.35
N LYS A 569 13.31 12.10 0.53
CA LYS A 569 12.54 12.31 -0.70
C LYS A 569 12.71 11.14 -1.69
N GLY A 570 13.90 10.55 -1.78
CA GLY A 570 14.16 9.36 -2.59
C GLY A 570 13.27 8.18 -2.20
N TYR A 571 13.02 7.96 -0.90
CA TYR A 571 12.07 6.94 -0.45
C TYR A 571 10.64 7.22 -0.90
N ARG A 572 10.16 8.46 -0.68
CA ARG A 572 8.79 8.86 -1.06
C ARG A 572 8.55 8.74 -2.57
N GLU A 573 9.55 9.11 -3.36
CA GLU A 573 9.49 9.07 -4.82
C GLU A 573 9.79 7.67 -5.38
N ARG A 574 10.23 6.73 -4.53
CA ARG A 574 10.72 5.39 -4.92
C ARG A 574 11.85 5.49 -5.95
N ASP A 575 12.76 6.42 -5.70
CA ASP A 575 13.91 6.76 -6.52
C ASP A 575 15.20 6.28 -5.84
N GLY A 576 15.61 5.07 -6.21
CA GLY A 576 16.84 4.45 -5.73
C GLY A 576 18.12 5.17 -6.14
N GLU A 577 18.13 5.83 -7.29
CA GLU A 577 19.29 6.58 -7.77
C GLU A 577 19.55 7.79 -6.87
N LYS A 578 18.47 8.47 -6.46
CA LYS A 578 18.56 9.58 -5.51
C LYS A 578 19.13 9.14 -4.16
N ILE A 579 18.68 8.01 -3.62
CA ILE A 579 19.20 7.46 -2.36
C ILE A 579 20.70 7.10 -2.52
N SER A 580 21.03 6.36 -3.58
CA SER A 580 22.40 5.94 -3.89
C SER A 580 23.34 7.14 -4.04
N LYS A 581 22.91 8.21 -4.71
CA LYS A 581 23.68 9.46 -4.85
C LYS A 581 24.01 10.09 -3.49
N GLN A 582 23.05 10.15 -2.57
CA GLN A 582 23.28 10.70 -1.23
C GLN A 582 24.23 9.83 -0.41
N LEU A 583 24.06 8.51 -0.45
CA LEU A 583 24.96 7.60 0.25
C LEU A 583 26.39 7.62 -0.32
N LYS A 584 26.55 7.80 -1.64
CA LYS A 584 27.87 8.02 -2.26
C LYS A 584 28.53 9.30 -1.76
N ALA A 585 27.78 10.40 -1.65
CA ALA A 585 28.30 11.64 -1.08
C ALA A 585 28.72 11.45 0.39
N LEU A 586 27.91 10.76 1.19
CA LEU A 586 28.24 10.43 2.58
C LEU A 586 29.50 9.56 2.71
N TYR A 587 29.62 8.54 1.86
CA TYR A 587 30.78 7.64 1.86
C TYR A 587 32.07 8.39 1.50
N GLN A 588 32.02 9.35 0.57
CA GLN A 588 33.17 10.18 0.19
C GLN A 588 33.59 11.16 1.28
N LEU A 589 32.65 11.69 2.07
CA LEU A 589 32.95 12.61 3.17
C LEU A 589 33.70 11.95 4.34
N ASN A 590 33.55 10.64 4.51
CA ASN A 590 34.09 9.89 5.64
C ASN A 590 35.32 9.03 5.26
N ARG A 591 35.89 9.29 4.07
CA ARG A 591 36.99 8.51 3.50
C ARG A 591 38.37 9.03 3.87
#